data_AF-A0A2Z2P0E2-F1
#
_entry.id   AF-A0A2Z2P0E2-F1
#
_cell.length_a   1.000
_cell.length_b   1.000
_cell.length_c   1.000
_cell.angle_alpha   90.00
_cell.angle_beta   90.00
_cell.angle_gamma   90.00
#
_symmetry.space_group_name_H-M   'P 1'
#
loop_
_entity.id
_entity.type
_entity.pdbx_description
1 polymer ?
#
loop_
_entity_poly.entity_id
_entity_poly.type
_entity_poly.pdbx_seq_one_letter_code
_entity_poly.pdbx_strand_id
1 'polypeptide(L)'
;MSVTMHRSLLGSLLLALCSVAAAASLRDGERLYNEGVLPDNTEVIASVMGGASLSGQFAACVRCHRPSGYGSSEGNLQIPAIAGSVLFSPLEPRRDRLFRQLYQERQDDLARMRAKIPQIRQAYASAADLGLAVNHGLDSEAEPLAASMPRYSLSPDALQSLTLYLQQLGASADPGVDQNELHLATVLGPGVPPDKAKAMLEVMEAFVTLHNREIERELTHPGFSPNYKVLYAPSRRFWHLHVWRLEGTAEEWPQQLNTYYQQQPVFAMLGGQVEGAWLPIDQFCESMKLPCLFPLTQRPASSDGHFTRYLSTGRSGEVEMAVRYLAEAGVQELSIVRDNQADSKQLADLFQALAPSTQLRLQTFDWAAAFEPVLSSSNDRSDGDSVCQLSGVANRLSAENQALVLLLSPAHARQALQCLEASRYAGTLLLIGSQLADGRGHPVLNTARPVLVTWQTAVPGHEPRRLYRLRRWLQARRVADINHEQLQLNTYLALDATRHALTHLLDRYSREYYLETIEHEIENGLNPGTFIRLSLGPEQRYAAKGGQVMQLQTDGALTAIGARSDGLQGHRRE
;
A
#
# COMPACT_ATOMS: atom_id res chain seq x y z
N MET A 1 -7.40 -63.33 71.80
CA MET A 1 -7.19 -64.66 71.19
C MET A 1 -7.43 -64.54 69.70
N SER A 2 -6.53 -65.14 68.92
CA SER A 2 -6.60 -65.46 67.49
C SER A 2 -6.19 -64.39 66.46
N VAL A 3 -4.97 -64.64 65.98
CA VAL A 3 -4.20 -64.18 64.82
C VAL A 3 -4.78 -64.70 63.50
N THR A 4 -4.63 -63.96 62.38
CA THR A 4 -4.16 -64.40 61.02
C THR A 4 -4.37 -63.28 59.99
N MET A 5 -3.30 -62.68 59.42
CA MET A 5 -2.62 -63.00 58.14
C MET A 5 -3.54 -62.92 56.89
N HIS A 6 -3.45 -61.85 56.09
CA HIS A 6 -2.55 -61.63 54.93
C HIS A 6 -3.04 -62.25 53.59
N ARG A 7 -3.20 -61.35 52.60
CA ARG A 7 -2.75 -61.38 51.18
C ARG A 7 -3.73 -61.73 50.03
N SER A 8 -3.68 -60.83 49.04
CA SER A 8 -3.71 -61.03 47.57
C SER A 8 -5.10 -61.09 46.91
N LEU A 9 -5.38 -60.55 45.72
CA LEU A 9 -4.71 -59.68 44.72
C LEU A 9 -5.75 -59.59 43.57
N LEU A 10 -5.98 -58.41 42.99
CA LEU A 10 -6.34 -58.15 41.57
C LEU A 10 -6.98 -56.76 41.46
N GLY A 11 -6.13 -55.73 41.53
CA GLY A 11 -6.47 -54.40 41.06
C GLY A 11 -6.38 -54.40 39.53
N SER A 12 -7.52 -54.24 38.86
CA SER A 12 -7.57 -53.99 37.42
C SER A 12 -7.29 -52.52 37.18
N LEU A 13 -6.06 -52.21 36.74
CA LEU A 13 -5.66 -50.88 36.29
C LEU A 13 -6.13 -50.69 34.84
N LEU A 14 -7.39 -50.29 34.65
CA LEU A 14 -7.85 -49.72 33.39
C LEU A 14 -7.41 -48.25 33.37
N LEU A 15 -6.24 -48.00 32.78
CA LEU A 15 -5.85 -46.69 32.29
C LEU A 15 -6.83 -46.30 31.17
N ALA A 16 -7.91 -45.62 31.56
CA ALA A 16 -8.70 -44.82 30.64
C ALA A 16 -7.80 -43.67 30.18
N LEU A 17 -7.17 -43.84 29.02
CA LEU A 17 -6.73 -42.72 28.20
C LEU A 17 -8.00 -41.98 27.76
N CYS A 18 -8.50 -41.09 28.62
CA CYS A 18 -9.36 -40.02 28.17
C CYS A 18 -8.51 -39.15 27.24
N SER A 19 -8.60 -39.42 25.94
CA SER A 19 -8.35 -38.38 24.94
C SER A 19 -9.31 -37.25 25.28
N VAL A 20 -8.81 -36.18 25.87
CA VAL A 20 -9.55 -34.94 25.98
C VAL A 20 -9.82 -34.52 24.54
N ALA A 21 -11.05 -34.71 24.05
CA ALA A 21 -11.46 -34.14 22.79
C ALA A 21 -11.18 -32.64 22.89
N ALA A 22 -10.29 -32.14 22.03
CA ALA A 22 -9.99 -30.72 21.98
C ALA A 22 -11.28 -30.01 21.60
N ALA A 23 -11.87 -29.25 22.54
CA ALA A 23 -13.09 -28.51 22.27
C ALA A 23 -12.84 -27.55 21.09
N ALA A 24 -13.80 -27.49 20.16
CA ALA A 24 -13.70 -26.59 19.02
C ALA A 24 -13.42 -25.15 19.47
N SER A 25 -12.53 -24.48 18.73
CA SER A 25 -11.97 -23.18 19.11
C SER A 25 -11.91 -22.26 17.91
N LEU A 26 -12.30 -21.00 18.12
CA LEU A 26 -12.19 -19.95 17.10
C LEU A 26 -10.75 -19.81 16.58
N ARG A 27 -9.77 -19.89 17.47
CA ARG A 27 -8.35 -19.75 17.15
C ARG A 27 -7.86 -20.87 16.23
N ASP A 28 -8.34 -22.09 16.44
CA ASP A 28 -7.96 -23.22 15.59
C ASP A 28 -8.60 -23.11 14.21
N GLY A 29 -9.84 -22.60 14.13
CA GLY A 29 -10.48 -22.26 12.86
C GLY A 29 -9.73 -21.16 12.09
N GLU A 30 -9.29 -20.12 12.79
CA GLU A 30 -8.49 -19.03 12.21
C GLU A 30 -7.14 -19.53 11.66
N ARG A 31 -6.42 -20.37 12.41
CA ARG A 31 -5.16 -20.97 11.95
C ARG A 31 -5.35 -21.92 10.78
N LEU A 32 -6.41 -22.74 10.79
CA LEU A 32 -6.75 -23.59 9.67
C LEU A 32 -7.01 -22.75 8.41
N TYR A 33 -7.77 -21.68 8.54
CA TYR A 33 -8.14 -20.80 7.43
C TYR A 33 -6.94 -20.03 6.86
N ASN A 34 -6.13 -19.41 7.72
CA ASN A 34 -5.06 -18.50 7.32
C ASN A 34 -3.71 -19.20 7.08
N GLU A 35 -3.37 -20.18 7.91
CA GLU A 35 -2.05 -20.82 7.93
C GLU A 35 -2.09 -22.25 7.36
N GLY A 36 -3.28 -22.85 7.26
CA GLY A 36 -3.42 -24.25 6.87
C GLY A 36 -2.91 -25.21 7.94
N VAL A 37 -3.12 -24.89 9.22
CA VAL A 37 -2.68 -25.71 10.37
C VAL A 37 -3.88 -26.20 11.18
N LEU A 38 -3.88 -27.49 11.51
CA LEU A 38 -4.92 -28.17 12.28
C LEU A 38 -4.75 -27.95 13.80
N PRO A 39 -5.78 -28.25 14.63
CA PRO A 39 -5.71 -28.09 16.09
C PRO A 39 -4.56 -28.87 16.75
N ASP A 40 -4.16 -30.01 16.17
CA ASP A 40 -3.05 -30.85 16.63
C ASP A 40 -1.67 -30.37 16.15
N ASN A 41 -1.60 -29.20 15.51
CA ASN A 41 -0.43 -28.60 14.87
C ASN A 41 0.11 -29.36 13.66
N THR A 42 -0.64 -30.31 13.10
CA THR A 42 -0.31 -30.90 11.81
C THR A 42 -0.81 -30.03 10.65
N GLU A 43 -0.24 -30.23 9.47
CA GLU A 43 -0.64 -29.49 8.27
C GLU A 43 -1.99 -29.97 7.74
N VAL A 44 -2.82 -29.02 7.29
CA VAL A 44 -4.01 -29.32 6.50
C VAL A 44 -3.57 -29.97 5.19
N ILE A 45 -4.26 -31.04 4.79
CA ILE A 45 -4.05 -31.72 3.51
C ILE A 45 -5.29 -31.52 2.64
N ALA A 46 -5.06 -31.12 1.39
CA ALA A 46 -6.09 -30.99 0.37
C ALA A 46 -5.67 -31.67 -0.94
N SER A 47 -6.62 -32.22 -1.66
CA SER A 47 -6.43 -32.76 -3.01
C SER A 47 -7.04 -31.81 -4.05
N VAL A 48 -6.35 -31.64 -5.18
CA VAL A 48 -6.83 -30.86 -6.32
C VAL A 48 -7.11 -31.77 -7.52
N MET A 49 -7.91 -31.26 -8.46
CA MET A 49 -8.18 -31.98 -9.70
C MET A 49 -6.86 -32.32 -10.42
N GLY A 50 -6.70 -33.59 -10.82
CA GLY A 50 -5.44 -34.13 -11.37
C GLY A 50 -4.61 -34.94 -10.37
N GLY A 51 -5.05 -35.06 -9.10
CA GLY A 51 -4.47 -35.97 -8.11
C GLY A 51 -3.28 -35.40 -7.34
N ALA A 52 -2.91 -34.14 -7.56
CA ALA A 52 -1.90 -33.48 -6.75
C ALA A 52 -2.44 -33.17 -5.34
N SER A 53 -1.55 -33.21 -4.35
CA SER A 53 -1.85 -32.86 -2.96
C SER A 53 -1.21 -31.52 -2.60
N LEU A 54 -1.96 -30.67 -1.91
CA LEU A 54 -1.50 -29.45 -1.26
C LEU A 54 -1.40 -29.72 0.25
N SER A 55 -0.43 -29.09 0.91
CA SER A 55 -0.31 -29.15 2.38
C SER A 55 0.02 -27.80 3.01
N GLY A 56 -0.33 -27.66 4.29
CA GLY A 56 0.02 -26.51 5.11
C GLY A 56 -0.51 -25.20 4.52
N GLN A 57 0.36 -24.18 4.49
CA GLN A 57 0.04 -22.88 3.90
C GLN A 57 -0.48 -22.97 2.46
N PHE A 58 -0.05 -23.97 1.68
CA PHE A 58 -0.50 -24.10 0.30
C PHE A 58 -1.95 -24.60 0.18
N ALA A 59 -2.45 -25.27 1.21
CA ALA A 59 -3.83 -25.72 1.34
C ALA A 59 -4.74 -24.69 2.08
N ALA A 60 -4.17 -23.64 2.68
CA ALA A 60 -4.92 -22.66 3.46
C ALA A 60 -6.05 -22.00 2.65
N CYS A 61 -7.24 -21.90 3.25
CA CYS A 61 -8.46 -21.40 2.60
C CYS A 61 -8.29 -19.95 2.10
N VAL A 62 -7.54 -19.14 2.87
CA VAL A 62 -7.25 -17.72 2.59
C VAL A 62 -6.63 -17.49 1.21
N ARG A 63 -5.93 -18.47 0.65
CA ARG A 63 -5.27 -18.35 -0.67
C ARG A 63 -6.26 -18.12 -1.81
N CYS A 64 -7.46 -18.71 -1.71
CA CYS A 64 -8.53 -18.52 -2.68
C CYS A 64 -9.56 -17.50 -2.18
N HIS A 65 -10.00 -17.68 -0.93
CA HIS A 65 -11.13 -16.94 -0.38
C HIS A 65 -10.77 -15.58 0.23
N ARG A 66 -9.48 -15.25 0.31
CA ARG A 66 -8.91 -13.99 0.81
C ARG A 66 -9.11 -13.78 2.32
N PRO A 67 -8.32 -12.91 2.98
CA PRO A 67 -8.51 -12.62 4.41
C PRO A 67 -9.94 -12.19 4.76
N SER A 68 -10.63 -11.47 3.88
CA SER A 68 -12.01 -11.03 4.11
C SER A 68 -13.08 -12.12 3.99
N GLY A 69 -12.74 -13.25 3.35
CA GLY A 69 -13.69 -14.30 2.99
C GLY A 69 -14.62 -13.94 1.83
N TYR A 70 -14.46 -12.79 1.16
CA TYR A 70 -15.32 -12.40 0.02
C TYR A 70 -14.84 -12.96 -1.33
N GLY A 71 -13.74 -13.70 -1.34
CA GLY A 71 -13.20 -14.32 -2.54
C GLY A 71 -12.52 -13.33 -3.48
N SER A 72 -12.09 -13.83 -4.63
CA SER A 72 -11.40 -13.08 -5.67
C SER A 72 -11.80 -13.58 -7.06
N SER A 73 -11.32 -12.89 -8.10
CA SER A 73 -11.46 -13.31 -9.49
C SER A 73 -10.08 -13.41 -10.14
N GLU A 74 -9.72 -14.58 -10.65
CA GLU A 74 -8.47 -14.82 -11.36
C GLU A 74 -8.76 -15.35 -12.77
N GLY A 75 -8.62 -14.48 -13.77
CA GLY A 75 -9.03 -14.76 -15.14
C GLY A 75 -10.50 -15.20 -15.21
N ASN A 76 -10.73 -16.44 -15.66
CA ASN A 76 -12.07 -17.03 -15.76
C ASN A 76 -12.58 -17.68 -14.48
N LEU A 77 -11.75 -17.77 -13.43
CA LEU A 77 -12.11 -18.40 -12.17
C LEU A 77 -12.68 -17.36 -11.20
N GLN A 78 -13.94 -17.56 -10.81
CA GLN A 78 -14.59 -16.75 -9.78
C GLN A 78 -14.64 -17.55 -8.49
N ILE A 79 -14.01 -17.05 -7.44
CA ILE A 79 -14.01 -17.68 -6.12
C ILE A 79 -15.14 -17.05 -5.31
N PRO A 80 -16.10 -17.85 -4.80
CA PRO A 80 -17.26 -17.31 -4.12
C PRO A 80 -16.90 -16.74 -2.74
N ALA A 81 -17.73 -15.80 -2.30
CA ALA A 81 -17.70 -15.30 -0.93
C ALA A 81 -18.20 -16.39 0.04
N ILE A 82 -17.39 -16.65 1.08
CA ILE A 82 -17.64 -17.58 2.18
C ILE A 82 -17.63 -16.90 3.55
N ALA A 83 -17.58 -15.57 3.59
CA ALA A 83 -17.83 -14.78 4.80
C ALA A 83 -19.17 -15.17 5.43
N GLY A 84 -19.28 -15.10 6.76
CA GLY A 84 -20.37 -15.69 7.52
C GLY A 84 -21.75 -15.15 7.14
N SER A 85 -21.84 -13.84 6.88
CA SER A 85 -23.07 -13.17 6.40
C SER A 85 -23.55 -13.65 5.02
N VAL A 86 -22.70 -14.35 4.26
CA VAL A 86 -23.02 -14.94 2.96
C VAL A 86 -23.15 -16.46 3.05
N LEU A 87 -22.25 -17.14 3.75
CA LEU A 87 -22.19 -18.60 3.78
C LEU A 87 -23.38 -19.21 4.54
N PHE A 88 -23.69 -18.67 5.72
CA PHE A 88 -24.73 -19.17 6.63
C PHE A 88 -26.10 -18.53 6.40
N SER A 89 -26.30 -17.89 5.24
CA SER A 89 -27.59 -17.36 4.79
C SER A 89 -27.93 -17.90 3.40
N PRO A 90 -29.23 -18.06 3.05
CA PRO A 90 -29.62 -18.39 1.69
C PRO A 90 -29.07 -17.36 0.71
N LEU A 91 -28.48 -17.82 -0.39
CA LEU A 91 -28.01 -16.94 -1.44
C LEU A 91 -29.17 -16.63 -2.39
N GLU A 92 -29.70 -15.42 -2.31
CA GLU A 92 -30.80 -14.96 -3.16
C GLU A 92 -30.33 -13.95 -4.23
N PRO A 93 -31.01 -13.89 -5.39
CA PRO A 93 -30.71 -12.90 -6.41
C PRO A 93 -30.92 -11.47 -5.90
N ARG A 94 -29.83 -10.74 -5.70
CA ARG A 94 -29.82 -9.33 -5.27
C ARG A 94 -29.51 -8.41 -6.45
N ARG A 95 -30.47 -7.57 -6.81
CA ARG A 95 -30.39 -6.72 -8.01
C ARG A 95 -29.22 -5.72 -7.97
N ASP A 96 -28.96 -5.13 -6.82
CA ASP A 96 -27.83 -4.23 -6.56
C ASP A 96 -26.48 -4.90 -6.83
N ARG A 97 -26.31 -6.14 -6.36
CA ARG A 97 -25.11 -6.96 -6.58
C ARG A 97 -24.98 -7.38 -8.05
N LEU A 98 -26.06 -7.88 -8.64
CA LEU A 98 -26.09 -8.30 -10.05
C LEU A 98 -25.80 -7.13 -11.01
N PHE A 99 -26.43 -5.97 -10.77
CA PHE A 99 -26.20 -4.78 -11.59
C PHE A 99 -24.72 -4.37 -11.54
N ARG A 100 -24.12 -4.37 -10.35
CA ARG A 100 -22.71 -4.02 -10.19
C ARG A 100 -21.81 -5.00 -10.96
N GLN A 101 -22.01 -6.30 -10.75
CA GLN A 101 -21.22 -7.35 -11.40
C GLN A 101 -21.30 -7.26 -12.92
N LEU A 102 -22.46 -6.91 -13.48
CA LEU A 102 -22.67 -6.83 -14.93
C LEU A 102 -22.18 -5.52 -15.56
N TYR A 103 -22.29 -4.39 -14.85
CA TYR A 103 -22.16 -3.05 -15.46
C TYR A 103 -21.07 -2.17 -14.85
N GLN A 104 -20.56 -2.50 -13.67
CA GLN A 104 -19.56 -1.68 -12.95
C GLN A 104 -18.23 -2.41 -12.74
N GLU A 105 -18.20 -3.73 -12.84
CA GLU A 105 -16.96 -4.53 -12.78
C GLU A 105 -16.44 -4.79 -14.19
N ARG A 106 -15.12 -4.62 -14.40
CA ARG A 106 -14.48 -4.98 -15.67
C ARG A 106 -14.32 -6.50 -15.69
N GLN A 107 -14.98 -7.15 -16.63
CA GLN A 107 -15.01 -8.60 -16.78
C GLN A 107 -14.85 -8.95 -18.25
N ASP A 108 -14.27 -10.13 -18.52
CA ASP A 108 -14.31 -10.71 -19.86
C ASP A 108 -15.72 -11.19 -20.22
N ASP A 109 -15.91 -11.56 -21.49
CA ASP A 109 -17.24 -11.95 -21.99
C ASP A 109 -17.79 -13.22 -21.32
N LEU A 110 -16.93 -14.15 -20.93
CA LEU A 110 -17.32 -15.39 -20.26
C LEU A 110 -17.78 -15.13 -18.82
N ALA A 111 -17.03 -14.34 -18.06
CA ALA A 111 -17.40 -13.90 -16.72
C ALA A 111 -18.72 -13.12 -16.75
N ARG A 112 -18.92 -12.22 -17.74
CA ARG A 112 -20.19 -11.51 -17.93
C ARG A 112 -21.36 -12.44 -18.23
N MET A 113 -21.15 -13.50 -19.02
CA MET A 113 -22.20 -14.48 -19.27
C MET A 113 -22.55 -15.27 -18.00
N ARG A 114 -21.56 -15.69 -17.22
CA ARG A 114 -21.79 -16.39 -15.94
C ARG A 114 -22.49 -15.51 -14.91
N ALA A 115 -22.15 -14.23 -14.84
CA ALA A 115 -22.80 -13.27 -13.97
C ALA A 115 -24.31 -13.15 -14.23
N LYS A 116 -24.79 -13.48 -15.44
CA LYS A 116 -26.23 -13.50 -15.77
C LYS A 116 -26.96 -14.73 -15.23
N ILE A 117 -26.24 -15.76 -14.80
CA ILE A 117 -26.81 -16.98 -14.22
C ILE A 117 -26.99 -16.73 -12.72
N PRO A 118 -28.24 -16.69 -12.20
CA PRO A 118 -28.47 -16.49 -10.78
C PRO A 118 -27.79 -17.61 -9.98
N GLN A 119 -26.89 -17.23 -9.08
CA GLN A 119 -26.35 -18.14 -8.09
C GLN A 119 -27.35 -18.18 -6.93
N ILE A 120 -28.03 -19.32 -6.78
CA ILE A 120 -29.01 -19.55 -5.73
C ILE A 120 -28.55 -20.80 -4.98
N ARG A 121 -28.54 -20.74 -3.65
CA ARG A 121 -28.29 -21.90 -2.80
C ARG A 121 -28.92 -21.69 -1.43
N GLN A 122 -29.19 -22.78 -0.73
CA GLN A 122 -29.52 -22.73 0.70
C GLN A 122 -28.33 -22.25 1.55
N ALA A 123 -28.62 -21.90 2.80
CA ALA A 123 -27.61 -21.67 3.81
C ALA A 123 -26.87 -22.97 4.15
N TYR A 124 -25.57 -22.88 4.43
CA TYR A 124 -24.87 -23.96 5.13
C TYR A 124 -25.29 -23.90 6.60
N ALA A 125 -26.18 -24.78 7.06
CA ALA A 125 -26.82 -24.66 8.37
C ALA A 125 -25.95 -25.24 9.51
N SER A 126 -25.02 -26.13 9.19
CA SER A 126 -24.23 -26.88 10.16
C SER A 126 -22.79 -27.15 9.70
N ALA A 127 -21.93 -27.56 10.63
CA ALA A 127 -20.59 -28.04 10.31
C ALA A 127 -20.60 -29.29 9.41
N ALA A 128 -21.67 -30.09 9.46
CA ALA A 128 -21.85 -31.24 8.57
C ALA A 128 -22.08 -30.80 7.13
N ASP A 129 -22.91 -29.77 6.90
CA ASP A 129 -23.14 -29.21 5.57
C ASP A 129 -21.85 -28.59 5.01
N LEU A 130 -21.09 -27.89 5.86
CA LEU A 130 -19.78 -27.37 5.48
C LEU A 130 -18.82 -28.53 5.13
N GLY A 131 -18.86 -29.62 5.89
CA GLY A 131 -18.10 -30.85 5.63
C GLY A 131 -18.39 -31.44 4.25
N LEU A 132 -19.64 -31.42 3.78
CA LEU A 132 -19.98 -31.82 2.42
C LEU A 132 -19.27 -30.94 1.38
N ALA A 133 -19.22 -29.62 1.58
CA ALA A 133 -18.53 -28.72 0.65
C ALA A 133 -17.02 -28.90 0.65
N VAL A 134 -16.38 -28.88 1.82
CA VAL A 134 -14.92 -28.85 1.91
C VAL A 134 -14.28 -30.22 1.73
N ASN A 135 -14.88 -31.29 2.26
CA ASN A 135 -14.31 -32.64 2.14
C ASN A 135 -14.78 -33.35 0.85
N HIS A 136 -16.03 -33.18 0.46
CA HIS A 136 -16.63 -33.92 -0.66
C HIS A 136 -16.87 -33.08 -1.91
N GLY A 137 -16.90 -31.75 -1.79
CA GLY A 137 -17.15 -30.87 -2.92
C GLY A 137 -18.59 -30.75 -3.33
N LEU A 138 -19.51 -30.91 -2.38
CA LEU A 138 -20.93 -30.84 -2.63
C LEU A 138 -21.47 -29.63 -1.89
N ASP A 139 -22.23 -28.79 -2.57
CA ASP A 139 -22.85 -27.64 -1.93
C ASP A 139 -24.00 -28.04 -0.98
N SER A 140 -24.68 -27.04 -0.40
CA SER A 140 -25.81 -27.26 0.51
C SER A 140 -27.01 -27.96 -0.13
N GLU A 141 -27.05 -28.05 -1.46
CA GLU A 141 -28.11 -28.71 -2.24
C GLU A 141 -27.60 -30.04 -2.84
N ALA A 142 -26.40 -30.49 -2.43
CA ALA A 142 -25.69 -31.67 -2.90
C ALA A 142 -25.22 -31.60 -4.38
N GLU A 143 -25.12 -30.39 -4.94
CA GLU A 143 -24.59 -30.19 -6.28
C GLU A 143 -23.05 -30.09 -6.28
N PRO A 144 -22.35 -30.58 -7.31
CA PRO A 144 -20.90 -30.52 -7.37
C PRO A 144 -20.35 -29.09 -7.44
N LEU A 145 -19.45 -28.76 -6.52
CA LEU A 145 -18.65 -27.53 -6.56
C LEU A 145 -17.63 -27.58 -7.71
N ALA A 146 -17.19 -26.39 -8.15
CA ALA A 146 -16.17 -26.25 -9.17
C ALA A 146 -14.93 -27.12 -8.86
N ALA A 147 -14.43 -27.82 -9.88
CA ALA A 147 -13.32 -28.76 -9.70
C ALA A 147 -11.99 -28.09 -9.28
N SER A 148 -11.89 -26.77 -9.43
CA SER A 148 -10.79 -25.96 -8.92
C SER A 148 -10.78 -25.82 -7.40
N MET A 149 -11.93 -25.99 -6.73
CA MET A 149 -11.99 -25.99 -5.28
C MET A 149 -11.32 -27.27 -4.75
N PRO A 150 -10.33 -27.20 -3.85
CA PRO A 150 -9.70 -28.40 -3.30
C PRO A 150 -10.67 -29.23 -2.44
N ARG A 151 -10.36 -30.52 -2.25
CA ARG A 151 -11.05 -31.42 -1.32
C ARG A 151 -10.16 -31.72 -0.14
N TYR A 152 -10.64 -31.41 1.06
CA TYR A 152 -9.86 -31.45 2.28
C TYR A 152 -10.09 -32.75 3.07
N SER A 153 -9.11 -33.11 3.90
CA SER A 153 -9.21 -34.21 4.86
C SER A 153 -9.42 -33.67 6.28
N LEU A 154 -10.52 -32.96 6.53
CA LEU A 154 -10.81 -32.36 7.84
C LEU A 154 -11.60 -33.31 8.75
N SER A 155 -11.17 -33.42 10.01
CA SER A 155 -11.92 -34.11 11.06
C SER A 155 -13.16 -33.33 11.49
N PRO A 156 -14.15 -33.97 12.15
CA PRO A 156 -15.32 -33.27 12.68
C PRO A 156 -14.96 -32.09 13.61
N ASP A 157 -13.95 -32.24 14.46
CA ASP A 157 -13.51 -31.18 15.37
C ASP A 157 -12.89 -29.99 14.62
N ALA A 158 -12.08 -30.27 13.59
CA ALA A 158 -11.51 -29.23 12.74
C ALA A 158 -12.59 -28.50 11.93
N LEU A 159 -13.60 -29.23 11.41
CA LEU A 159 -14.76 -28.64 10.74
C LEU A 159 -15.57 -27.75 11.67
N GLN A 160 -15.75 -28.15 12.93
CA GLN A 160 -16.46 -27.35 13.92
C GLN A 160 -15.70 -26.05 14.22
N SER A 161 -14.38 -26.12 14.41
CA SER A 161 -13.53 -24.93 14.60
C SER A 161 -13.55 -23.99 13.38
N LEU A 162 -13.43 -24.53 12.16
CA LEU A 162 -13.55 -23.75 10.92
C LEU A 162 -14.93 -23.10 10.79
N THR A 163 -16.00 -23.82 11.11
CA THR A 163 -17.37 -23.29 11.08
C THR A 163 -17.51 -22.11 12.02
N LEU A 164 -17.01 -22.21 13.26
CA LEU A 164 -17.03 -21.11 14.24
C LEU A 164 -16.28 -19.87 13.73
N TYR A 165 -15.14 -20.06 13.07
CA TYR A 165 -14.39 -18.96 12.47
C TYR A 165 -15.15 -18.30 11.31
N LEU A 166 -15.64 -19.09 10.35
CA LEU A 166 -16.37 -18.56 9.19
C LEU A 166 -17.67 -17.85 9.60
N GLN A 167 -18.33 -18.29 10.68
CA GLN A 167 -19.52 -17.61 11.22
C GLN A 167 -19.21 -16.19 11.70
N GLN A 168 -18.00 -15.93 12.20
CA GLN A 168 -17.58 -14.60 12.65
C GLN A 168 -16.97 -13.76 11.52
N LEU A 169 -16.39 -14.40 10.51
CA LEU A 169 -15.72 -13.73 9.40
C LEU A 169 -16.70 -12.83 8.62
N GLY A 170 -16.55 -11.51 8.74
CA GLY A 170 -17.45 -10.55 8.08
C GLY A 170 -18.90 -10.57 8.58
N ALA A 171 -19.12 -10.97 9.84
CA ALA A 171 -20.44 -11.00 10.48
C ALA A 171 -20.98 -9.59 10.83
N SER A 172 -20.08 -8.64 11.12
CA SER A 172 -20.42 -7.25 11.41
C SER A 172 -19.53 -6.29 10.62
N ALA A 173 -19.96 -5.04 10.49
CA ALA A 173 -19.11 -3.98 9.99
C ALA A 173 -17.92 -3.76 10.95
N ASP A 174 -16.75 -3.49 10.39
CA ASP A 174 -15.56 -3.13 11.16
C ASP A 174 -15.69 -1.72 11.78
N PRO A 175 -14.94 -1.42 12.86
CA PRO A 175 -15.10 -0.18 13.60
C PRO A 175 -14.93 1.09 12.75
N GLY A 176 -15.72 2.11 13.07
CA GLY A 176 -15.74 3.40 12.38
C GLY A 176 -16.74 3.50 11.24
N VAL A 177 -17.70 2.57 11.15
CA VAL A 177 -18.85 2.63 10.25
C VAL A 177 -20.11 2.24 11.02
N ASP A 178 -21.20 2.97 10.82
CA ASP A 178 -22.53 2.59 11.30
C ASP A 178 -23.53 2.45 10.13
N GLN A 179 -24.82 2.71 10.34
CA GLN A 179 -25.83 2.63 9.26
C GLN A 179 -25.84 3.86 8.35
N ASN A 180 -25.33 5.00 8.81
CA ASN A 180 -25.45 6.30 8.15
C ASN A 180 -24.10 7.00 7.95
N GLU A 181 -23.11 6.72 8.79
CA GLU A 181 -21.83 7.41 8.85
C GLU A 181 -20.65 6.46 8.66
N LEU A 182 -19.60 7.00 8.05
CA LEU A 182 -18.30 6.35 7.88
C LEU A 182 -17.23 7.36 8.31
N HIS A 183 -16.45 6.99 9.31
CA HIS A 183 -15.41 7.83 9.88
C HIS A 183 -14.07 7.50 9.26
N LEU A 184 -13.38 8.53 8.77
CA LEU A 184 -12.05 8.47 8.20
C LEU A 184 -11.13 9.35 9.02
N ALA A 185 -9.86 8.99 9.13
CA ALA A 185 -8.84 9.85 9.72
C ALA A 185 -7.83 10.33 8.68
N THR A 186 -7.18 11.45 8.96
CA THR A 186 -5.86 11.79 8.44
C THR A 186 -4.98 12.27 9.58
N VAL A 187 -3.67 12.12 9.44
CA VAL A 187 -2.70 12.46 10.49
C VAL A 187 -1.78 13.59 10.06
N LEU A 188 -1.52 14.52 10.97
CA LEU A 188 -0.56 15.60 10.79
C LEU A 188 0.44 15.58 11.94
N GLY A 189 1.70 15.30 11.63
CA GLY A 189 2.80 15.29 12.58
C GLY A 189 3.41 16.66 12.84
N PRO A 190 4.29 16.75 13.85
CA PRO A 190 5.09 17.94 14.09
C PRO A 190 6.03 18.20 12.90
N GLY A 191 6.38 19.46 12.67
CA GLY A 191 7.32 19.87 11.61
C GLY A 191 6.73 19.94 10.20
N VAL A 192 5.50 19.47 9.97
CA VAL A 192 4.83 19.61 8.67
C VAL A 192 4.61 21.10 8.37
N PRO A 193 5.11 21.62 7.23
CA PRO A 193 4.90 23.01 6.85
C PRO A 193 3.40 23.38 6.80
N PRO A 194 2.98 24.53 7.38
CA PRO A 194 1.57 24.89 7.45
C PRO A 194 0.86 24.98 6.09
N ASP A 195 1.58 25.41 5.06
CA ASP A 195 1.10 25.50 3.68
C ASP A 195 0.86 24.11 3.05
N LYS A 196 1.75 23.14 3.30
CA LYS A 196 1.57 21.74 2.88
C LYS A 196 0.42 21.05 3.63
N ALA A 197 0.30 21.29 4.93
CA ALA A 197 -0.82 20.78 5.73
C ALA A 197 -2.14 21.34 5.21
N LYS A 198 -2.21 22.66 4.97
CA LYS A 198 -3.39 23.33 4.38
C LYS A 198 -3.72 22.76 3.00
N ALA A 199 -2.73 22.62 2.11
CA ALA A 199 -2.95 22.10 0.76
C ALA A 199 -3.55 20.69 0.73
N MET A 200 -3.13 19.81 1.65
CA MET A 200 -3.73 18.47 1.81
C MET A 200 -5.16 18.56 2.35
N LEU A 201 -5.36 19.29 3.45
CA LEU A 201 -6.66 19.35 4.13
C LEU A 201 -7.75 19.98 3.27
N GLU A 202 -7.45 21.02 2.49
CA GLU A 202 -8.43 21.63 1.58
C GLU A 202 -8.91 20.67 0.50
N VAL A 203 -8.04 19.79 -0.02
CA VAL A 203 -8.45 18.75 -0.98
C VAL A 203 -9.39 17.76 -0.30
N MET A 204 -9.03 17.28 0.90
CA MET A 204 -9.85 16.32 1.64
C MET A 204 -11.22 16.89 2.00
N GLU A 205 -11.27 18.11 2.53
CA GLU A 205 -12.51 18.79 2.90
C GLU A 205 -13.42 19.03 1.69
N ALA A 206 -12.85 19.53 0.59
CA ALA A 206 -13.61 19.76 -0.65
C ALA A 206 -14.18 18.46 -1.23
N PHE A 207 -13.42 17.37 -1.18
CA PHE A 207 -13.85 16.06 -1.66
C PHE A 207 -14.96 15.48 -0.80
N VAL A 208 -14.77 15.42 0.52
CA VAL A 208 -15.76 14.90 1.48
C VAL A 208 -17.06 15.69 1.41
N THR A 209 -16.98 17.03 1.37
CA THR A 209 -18.15 17.90 1.24
C THR A 209 -18.93 17.60 -0.04
N LEU A 210 -18.24 17.42 -1.17
CA LEU A 210 -18.90 17.09 -2.43
C LEU A 210 -19.52 15.69 -2.40
N HIS A 211 -18.81 14.71 -1.86
CA HIS A 211 -19.30 13.35 -1.71
C HIS A 211 -20.59 13.31 -0.89
N ASN A 212 -20.60 13.96 0.27
CA ASN A 212 -21.76 14.01 1.16
C ASN A 212 -22.95 14.74 0.50
N ARG A 213 -22.71 15.84 -0.24
CA ARG A 213 -23.76 16.52 -1.01
C ARG A 213 -24.35 15.64 -2.12
N GLU A 214 -23.53 14.81 -2.77
CA GLU A 214 -24.03 13.86 -3.76
C GLU A 214 -24.93 12.80 -3.12
N ILE A 215 -24.54 12.27 -1.96
CA ILE A 215 -25.36 11.36 -1.17
C ILE A 215 -26.69 12.04 -0.79
N GLU A 216 -26.63 13.23 -0.19
CA GLU A 216 -27.81 14.00 0.24
C GLU A 216 -28.78 14.25 -0.91
N ARG A 217 -28.27 14.73 -2.05
CA ARG A 217 -29.09 14.98 -3.25
C ARG A 217 -29.83 13.73 -3.70
N GLU A 218 -29.17 12.57 -3.65
CA GLU A 218 -29.77 11.33 -4.11
C GLU A 218 -30.73 10.70 -3.10
N LEU A 219 -30.47 10.84 -1.79
CA LEU A 219 -31.39 10.38 -0.74
C LEU A 219 -32.66 11.24 -0.68
N THR A 220 -32.55 12.55 -0.98
CA THR A 220 -33.70 13.48 -1.03
C THR A 220 -34.55 13.32 -2.29
N HIS A 221 -34.07 12.59 -3.29
CA HIS A 221 -34.79 12.34 -4.56
C HIS A 221 -34.89 10.83 -4.86
N PRO A 222 -35.59 10.02 -4.02
CA PRO A 222 -35.63 8.56 -4.15
C PRO A 222 -36.36 8.05 -5.41
N GLY A 223 -36.99 8.92 -6.20
CA GLY A 223 -37.54 8.60 -7.53
C GLY A 223 -36.55 8.82 -8.68
N PHE A 224 -35.39 9.42 -8.43
CA PHE A 224 -34.37 9.67 -9.44
C PHE A 224 -33.56 8.39 -9.70
N SER A 225 -33.68 7.84 -10.90
CA SER A 225 -32.98 6.60 -11.30
C SER A 225 -33.40 5.37 -10.45
N PRO A 226 -34.69 5.01 -10.45
CA PRO A 226 -35.27 3.97 -9.57
C PRO A 226 -34.68 2.58 -9.83
N ASN A 227 -34.12 2.38 -11.02
CA ASN A 227 -33.57 1.13 -11.48
C ASN A 227 -32.03 1.04 -11.34
N TYR A 228 -31.40 2.05 -10.75
CA TYR A 228 -29.95 2.11 -10.59
C TYR A 228 -29.56 2.76 -9.26
N LYS A 229 -29.62 4.09 -9.11
CA LYS A 229 -29.09 4.78 -7.91
C LYS A 229 -29.84 4.43 -6.62
N VAL A 230 -31.15 4.25 -6.70
CA VAL A 230 -32.00 3.95 -5.53
C VAL A 230 -31.65 2.61 -4.90
N LEU A 231 -31.20 1.64 -5.69
CA LEU A 231 -30.78 0.31 -5.21
C LEU A 231 -29.62 0.39 -4.23
N TYR A 232 -28.79 1.43 -4.33
CA TYR A 232 -27.60 1.63 -3.52
C TYR A 232 -27.83 2.59 -2.35
N ALA A 233 -29.03 3.15 -2.18
CA ALA A 233 -29.32 4.07 -1.08
C ALA A 233 -29.04 3.47 0.31
N PRO A 234 -29.39 2.20 0.62
CA PRO A 234 -29.14 1.60 1.94
C PRO A 234 -27.65 1.41 2.27
N SER A 235 -26.78 1.33 1.26
CA SER A 235 -25.33 1.16 1.41
C SER A 235 -24.57 2.48 1.46
N ARG A 236 -25.25 3.64 1.51
CA ARG A 236 -24.56 4.93 1.56
C ARG A 236 -24.21 5.32 2.98
N ARG A 237 -23.05 5.94 3.12
CA ARG A 237 -22.57 6.50 4.38
C ARG A 237 -22.05 7.90 4.12
N PHE A 238 -22.46 8.86 4.95
CA PHE A 238 -21.84 10.17 5.00
C PHE A 238 -20.44 10.03 5.58
N TRP A 239 -19.47 10.70 4.95
CA TRP A 239 -18.08 10.64 5.38
C TRP A 239 -17.80 11.72 6.40
N HIS A 240 -17.17 11.33 7.49
CA HIS A 240 -16.68 12.22 8.54
C HIS A 240 -15.16 12.12 8.59
N LEU A 241 -14.48 13.21 8.26
CA LEU A 241 -13.03 13.28 8.28
C LEU A 241 -12.53 13.84 9.61
N HIS A 242 -11.74 13.05 10.32
CA HIS A 242 -11.04 13.42 11.55
C HIS A 242 -9.60 13.80 11.23
N VAL A 243 -9.12 14.90 11.79
CA VAL A 243 -7.72 15.33 11.66
C VAL A 243 -7.02 15.08 12.98
N TRP A 244 -6.19 14.03 13.03
CA TRP A 244 -5.39 13.71 14.20
C TRP A 244 -4.07 14.46 14.15
N ARG A 245 -3.84 15.35 15.12
CA ARG A 245 -2.62 16.14 15.21
C ARG A 245 -1.70 15.52 16.23
N LEU A 246 -0.51 15.15 15.80
CA LEU A 246 0.52 14.58 16.67
C LEU A 246 1.47 15.67 17.12
N GLU A 247 1.91 15.56 18.35
CA GLU A 247 2.87 16.45 18.98
C GLU A 247 4.04 15.64 19.55
N GLY A 248 5.10 16.33 19.97
CA GLY A 248 6.25 15.68 20.62
C GLY A 248 7.08 14.79 19.68
N THR A 249 7.76 13.81 20.26
CA THR A 249 8.67 12.93 19.55
C THR A 249 7.96 11.74 18.92
N ALA A 250 8.59 11.12 17.92
CA ALA A 250 8.05 9.98 17.19
C ALA A 250 7.69 8.76 18.09
N GLU A 251 8.33 8.64 19.24
CA GLU A 251 8.08 7.58 20.24
C GLU A 251 6.75 7.76 20.98
N GLU A 252 6.25 9.01 21.07
CA GLU A 252 5.02 9.36 21.79
C GLU A 252 3.77 9.23 20.90
N TRP A 253 3.94 9.23 19.58
CA TRP A 253 2.85 9.21 18.60
C TRP A 253 1.94 7.99 18.71
N PRO A 254 2.42 6.74 18.91
CA PRO A 254 1.52 5.59 19.03
C PRO A 254 0.53 5.72 20.20
N GLN A 255 0.93 6.32 21.31
CA GLN A 255 0.02 6.55 22.44
C GLN A 255 -1.06 7.58 22.09
N GLN A 256 -0.68 8.68 21.43
CA GLN A 256 -1.62 9.72 20.98
C GLN A 256 -2.63 9.16 19.97
N LEU A 257 -2.16 8.37 18.99
CA LEU A 257 -3.02 7.71 18.00
C LEU A 257 -4.02 6.76 18.67
N ASN A 258 -3.58 5.98 19.66
CA ASN A 258 -4.47 5.15 20.46
C ASN A 258 -5.54 5.99 21.19
N THR A 259 -5.16 7.12 21.78
CA THR A 259 -6.11 8.04 22.42
C THR A 259 -7.14 8.57 21.42
N TYR A 260 -6.73 9.03 20.24
CA TYR A 260 -7.64 9.47 19.20
C TYR A 260 -8.60 8.36 18.76
N TYR A 261 -8.10 7.15 18.54
CA TYR A 261 -8.91 6.01 18.10
C TYR A 261 -9.90 5.54 19.18
N GLN A 262 -9.52 5.59 20.47
CA GLN A 262 -10.42 5.27 21.58
C GLN A 262 -11.56 6.29 21.72
N GLN A 263 -11.31 7.56 21.41
CA GLN A 263 -12.34 8.60 21.41
C GLN A 263 -13.34 8.39 20.27
N GLN A 264 -12.84 8.09 19.08
CA GLN A 264 -13.65 7.85 17.91
C GLN A 264 -12.96 6.83 16.98
N PRO A 265 -13.43 5.57 16.94
CA PRO A 265 -12.95 4.61 15.97
C PRO A 265 -13.20 5.10 14.55
N VAL A 266 -12.22 4.90 13.67
CA VAL A 266 -12.29 5.23 12.24
C VAL A 266 -12.14 3.97 11.40
N PHE A 267 -12.78 3.92 10.24
CA PHE A 267 -12.71 2.78 9.33
C PHE A 267 -11.36 2.67 8.63
N ALA A 268 -10.79 3.82 8.23
CA ALA A 268 -9.50 3.92 7.58
C ALA A 268 -8.83 5.27 7.87
N MET A 269 -7.51 5.30 7.78
CA MET A 269 -6.72 6.52 7.74
C MET A 269 -6.20 6.77 6.33
N LEU A 270 -6.35 7.98 5.82
CA LEU A 270 -6.05 8.35 4.44
C LEU A 270 -4.99 9.45 4.40
N GLY A 271 -3.96 9.24 3.58
CA GLY A 271 -2.88 10.19 3.42
C GLY A 271 -2.18 10.47 4.75
N GLY A 272 -2.09 11.75 5.08
CA GLY A 272 -1.39 12.23 6.25
C GLY A 272 0.07 12.55 5.97
N GLN A 273 0.65 13.38 6.82
CA GLN A 273 1.99 13.91 6.68
C GLN A 273 2.68 13.93 8.04
N VAL A 274 3.93 13.52 8.07
CA VAL A 274 4.84 13.73 9.21
C VAL A 274 6.22 14.08 8.68
N GLU A 275 7.00 14.79 9.48
CA GLU A 275 8.43 14.89 9.23
C GLU A 275 9.13 13.60 9.68
N GLY A 276 9.95 13.02 8.80
CA GLY A 276 10.73 11.82 9.12
C GLY A 276 10.05 10.49 8.76
N ALA A 277 10.41 9.44 9.49
CA ALA A 277 10.00 8.05 9.19
C ALA A 277 8.54 7.79 9.58
N TRP A 278 7.81 7.08 8.72
CA TRP A 278 6.40 6.73 8.97
C TRP A 278 6.22 5.53 9.92
N LEU A 279 7.31 4.82 10.24
CA LEU A 279 7.29 3.55 10.98
C LEU A 279 6.42 3.55 12.27
N PRO A 280 6.41 4.58 13.14
CA PRO A 280 5.57 4.55 14.34
C PRO A 280 4.06 4.54 14.04
N ILE A 281 3.65 5.25 12.98
CA ILE A 281 2.26 5.27 12.53
C ILE A 281 1.92 3.96 11.82
N ASP A 282 2.84 3.43 11.01
CA ASP A 282 2.72 2.10 10.39
C ASP A 282 2.42 1.03 11.44
N GLN A 283 3.25 0.95 12.48
CA GLN A 283 3.08 -0.03 13.57
C GLN A 283 1.75 0.13 14.30
N PHE A 284 1.30 1.37 14.50
CA PHE A 284 -0.04 1.62 15.04
C PHE A 284 -1.13 1.03 14.12
N CYS A 285 -1.08 1.32 12.82
CA CYS A 285 -2.02 0.81 11.83
C CYS A 285 -2.04 -0.73 11.79
N GLU A 286 -0.87 -1.36 11.79
CA GLU A 286 -0.76 -2.83 11.81
C GLU A 286 -1.33 -3.42 13.10
N SER A 287 -1.00 -2.87 14.27
CA SER A 287 -1.50 -3.36 15.56
C SER A 287 -3.02 -3.22 15.72
N MET A 288 -3.59 -2.14 15.16
CA MET A 288 -5.02 -1.85 15.22
C MET A 288 -5.82 -2.49 14.09
N LYS A 289 -5.15 -3.22 13.19
CA LYS A 289 -5.74 -3.73 11.93
C LYS A 289 -6.52 -2.61 11.22
N LEU A 290 -5.92 -1.43 11.10
CA LEU A 290 -6.53 -0.21 10.57
C LEU A 290 -5.93 0.09 9.19
N PRO A 291 -6.71 0.04 8.09
CA PRO A 291 -6.27 0.44 6.77
C PRO A 291 -5.71 1.86 6.76
N CYS A 292 -4.41 1.99 6.46
CA CYS A 292 -3.69 3.25 6.35
C CYS A 292 -3.23 3.41 4.91
N LEU A 293 -3.98 4.19 4.14
CA LEU A 293 -3.81 4.30 2.70
C LEU A 293 -3.04 5.54 2.30
N PHE A 294 -1.98 5.29 1.54
CA PHE A 294 -1.19 6.27 0.82
C PHE A 294 -0.68 7.44 1.66
N PRO A 295 -0.02 7.19 2.82
CA PRO A 295 0.73 8.22 3.52
C PRO A 295 1.58 9.08 2.58
N LEU A 296 1.53 10.40 2.76
CA LEU A 296 2.29 11.34 1.96
C LEU A 296 3.70 11.51 2.55
N THR A 297 4.47 10.43 2.50
CA THR A 297 5.81 10.34 3.08
C THR A 297 6.87 9.96 2.04
N GLN A 298 8.09 10.44 2.25
CA GLN A 298 9.28 10.01 1.50
C GLN A 298 10.08 8.92 2.23
N ARG A 299 9.66 8.55 3.44
CA ARG A 299 10.29 7.54 4.31
C ARG A 299 9.24 6.53 4.78
N PRO A 300 8.67 5.74 3.86
CA PRO A 300 7.73 4.68 4.22
C PRO A 300 8.41 3.61 5.06
N ALA A 301 7.63 2.85 5.84
CA ALA A 301 8.15 1.74 6.62
C ALA A 301 8.52 0.55 5.73
N SER A 302 9.69 -0.05 5.96
CA SER A 302 10.17 -1.24 5.26
C SER A 302 9.83 -2.55 5.98
N SER A 303 8.82 -2.56 6.86
CA SER A 303 8.38 -3.73 7.61
C SER A 303 7.55 -4.70 6.77
N ASP A 304 7.44 -5.95 7.21
CA ASP A 304 6.37 -6.85 6.78
C ASP A 304 5.08 -6.40 7.47
N GLY A 305 4.09 -5.97 6.70
CA GLY A 305 2.84 -5.43 7.22
C GLY A 305 1.74 -5.46 6.17
N HIS A 306 0.50 -5.45 6.63
CA HIS A 306 -0.68 -5.72 5.82
C HIS A 306 -1.68 -4.57 5.80
N PHE A 307 -1.74 -3.71 6.81
CA PHE A 307 -2.77 -2.67 6.88
C PHE A 307 -2.34 -1.33 6.31
N THR A 308 -1.03 -1.09 6.15
CA THR A 308 -0.53 0.14 5.50
C THR A 308 -0.13 -0.11 4.05
N ARG A 309 -0.63 0.74 3.15
CA ARG A 309 -0.30 0.77 1.71
C ARG A 309 0.30 2.12 1.35
N TYR A 310 1.44 2.13 0.69
CA TYR A 310 2.17 3.32 0.28
C TYR A 310 2.05 3.56 -1.22
N LEU A 311 2.13 4.82 -1.63
CA LEU A 311 2.21 5.16 -3.05
C LEU A 311 3.54 4.77 -3.65
N SER A 312 4.67 5.02 -2.99
CA SER A 312 5.99 4.59 -3.46
C SER A 312 6.87 4.15 -2.30
N THR A 313 8.01 3.55 -2.63
CA THR A 313 9.08 3.25 -1.68
C THR A 313 9.82 4.51 -1.20
N GLY A 314 9.47 5.69 -1.72
CA GLY A 314 10.11 6.94 -1.36
C GLY A 314 11.60 6.92 -1.66
N ARG A 315 12.39 7.55 -0.79
CA ARG A 315 13.83 7.71 -1.00
C ARG A 315 14.61 6.40 -1.03
N SER A 316 14.17 5.35 -0.33
CA SER A 316 14.88 4.06 -0.34
C SER A 316 14.88 3.43 -1.74
N GLY A 317 13.74 3.45 -2.44
CA GLY A 317 13.71 2.92 -3.81
C GLY A 317 14.51 3.74 -4.81
N GLU A 318 14.73 5.04 -4.55
CA GLU A 318 15.63 5.85 -5.38
C GLU A 318 17.09 5.45 -5.17
N VAL A 319 17.47 5.13 -3.92
CA VAL A 319 18.79 4.57 -3.63
C VAL A 319 18.99 3.21 -4.32
N GLU A 320 18.01 2.30 -4.22
CA GLU A 320 18.06 1.00 -4.92
C GLU A 320 18.21 1.18 -6.43
N MET A 321 17.48 2.15 -7.01
CA MET A 321 17.58 2.50 -8.42
C MET A 321 18.96 3.05 -8.78
N ALA A 322 19.51 3.96 -7.97
CA ALA A 322 20.84 4.53 -8.18
C ALA A 322 21.93 3.44 -8.15
N VAL A 323 21.91 2.58 -7.12
CA VAL A 323 22.87 1.47 -6.97
C VAL A 323 22.83 0.55 -8.19
N ARG A 324 21.63 0.12 -8.60
CA ARG A 324 21.47 -0.75 -9.77
C ARG A 324 21.97 -0.07 -11.05
N TYR A 325 21.56 1.17 -11.29
CA TYR A 325 21.95 1.92 -12.48
C TYR A 325 23.47 2.11 -12.58
N LEU A 326 24.12 2.52 -11.48
CA LEU A 326 25.57 2.74 -11.45
C LEU A 326 26.34 1.43 -11.68
N ALA A 327 25.87 0.32 -11.09
CA ALA A 327 26.46 -1.00 -11.32
C ALA A 327 26.32 -1.45 -12.79
N GLU A 328 25.13 -1.27 -13.39
CA GLU A 328 24.88 -1.57 -14.81
C GLU A 328 25.68 -0.68 -15.77
N ALA A 329 25.93 0.58 -15.37
CA ALA A 329 26.78 1.51 -16.11
C ALA A 329 28.28 1.20 -16.00
N GLY A 330 28.68 0.14 -15.27
CA GLY A 330 30.07 -0.28 -15.12
C GLY A 330 30.89 0.57 -14.14
N VAL A 331 30.25 1.39 -13.30
CA VAL A 331 30.93 2.12 -12.23
C VAL A 331 31.53 1.11 -11.26
N GLN A 332 32.79 1.31 -10.89
CA GLN A 332 33.50 0.44 -9.93
C GLN A 332 33.73 1.13 -8.60
N GLU A 333 33.86 2.46 -8.61
CA GLU A 333 34.13 3.27 -7.43
C GLU A 333 33.06 4.34 -7.26
N LEU A 334 32.40 4.33 -6.11
CA LEU A 334 31.33 5.25 -5.76
C LEU A 334 31.73 6.07 -4.53
N SER A 335 31.79 7.39 -4.69
CA SER A 335 31.92 8.33 -3.59
C SER A 335 30.56 8.92 -3.24
N ILE A 336 30.20 8.90 -1.97
CA ILE A 336 28.99 9.52 -1.44
C ILE A 336 29.38 10.71 -0.59
N VAL A 337 28.81 11.88 -0.84
CA VAL A 337 28.91 13.03 0.06
C VAL A 337 27.57 13.25 0.73
N ARG A 338 27.56 13.27 2.06
CA ARG A 338 26.35 13.48 2.87
C ARG A 338 26.50 14.63 3.85
N ASP A 339 25.40 15.30 4.16
CA ASP A 339 25.36 16.25 5.28
C ASP A 339 25.03 15.54 6.60
N ASN A 340 25.02 16.30 7.71
CA ASN A 340 24.80 15.74 9.04
C ASN A 340 23.31 15.50 9.36
N GLN A 341 22.40 15.59 8.38
CA GLN A 341 20.99 15.31 8.60
C GLN A 341 20.73 13.82 8.77
N ALA A 342 19.78 13.47 9.63
CA ALA A 342 19.42 12.08 9.90
C ALA A 342 19.00 11.32 8.63
N ASP A 343 18.30 12.00 7.72
CA ASP A 343 17.89 11.43 6.44
C ASP A 343 19.09 11.10 5.53
N SER A 344 20.01 12.05 5.34
CA SER A 344 21.22 11.86 4.53
C SER A 344 22.10 10.71 5.05
N LYS A 345 22.17 10.55 6.38
CA LYS A 345 22.85 9.41 7.01
C LYS A 345 22.16 8.10 6.70
N GLN A 346 20.84 8.02 6.88
CA GLN A 346 20.08 6.80 6.60
C GLN A 346 20.21 6.36 5.14
N LEU A 347 20.18 7.30 4.19
CA LEU A 347 20.37 6.99 2.78
C LEU A 347 21.78 6.47 2.48
N ALA A 348 22.81 7.07 3.09
CA ALA A 348 24.18 6.57 2.95
C ALA A 348 24.35 5.16 3.54
N ASP A 349 23.74 4.88 4.68
CA ASP A 349 23.70 3.54 5.28
C ASP A 349 23.02 2.54 4.36
N LEU A 350 21.93 2.94 3.68
CA LEU A 350 21.26 2.10 2.69
C LEU A 350 22.13 1.83 1.46
N PHE A 351 22.84 2.83 0.94
CA PHE A 351 23.84 2.62 -0.12
C PHE A 351 24.91 1.62 0.34
N GLN A 352 25.42 1.77 1.56
CA GLN A 352 26.43 0.88 2.15
C GLN A 352 25.92 -0.56 2.31
N ALA A 353 24.64 -0.73 2.64
CA ALA A 353 24.00 -2.05 2.78
C ALA A 353 23.76 -2.74 1.43
N LEU A 354 23.48 -1.98 0.37
CA LEU A 354 23.20 -2.51 -0.97
C LEU A 354 24.47 -2.75 -1.80
N ALA A 355 25.54 -1.99 -1.57
CA ALA A 355 26.78 -2.09 -2.34
C ALA A 355 27.37 -3.53 -2.43
N PRO A 356 27.38 -4.37 -1.36
CA PRO A 356 27.92 -5.73 -1.43
C PRO A 356 27.21 -6.68 -2.40
N SER A 357 25.94 -6.39 -2.74
CA SER A 357 25.20 -7.14 -3.76
C SER A 357 25.64 -6.80 -5.19
N THR A 358 26.59 -5.87 -5.34
CA THR A 358 27.11 -5.35 -6.60
C THR A 358 28.65 -5.37 -6.60
N GLN A 359 29.28 -4.89 -7.68
CA GLN A 359 30.74 -4.72 -7.76
C GLN A 359 31.22 -3.32 -7.30
N LEU A 360 30.32 -2.49 -6.76
CA LEU A 360 30.62 -1.12 -6.37
C LEU A 360 31.46 -1.07 -5.08
N ARG A 361 32.61 -0.40 -5.13
CA ARG A 361 33.40 -0.02 -3.96
C ARG A 361 32.98 1.36 -3.49
N LEU A 362 32.45 1.43 -2.28
CA LEU A 362 31.85 2.65 -1.73
C LEU A 362 32.76 3.35 -0.73
N GLN A 363 32.83 4.68 -0.83
CA GLN A 363 33.42 5.56 0.18
C GLN A 363 32.42 6.68 0.53
N THR A 364 32.24 6.97 1.81
CA THR A 364 31.36 8.05 2.27
C THR A 364 32.17 9.18 2.89
N PHE A 365 31.83 10.41 2.55
CA PHE A 365 32.43 11.64 3.05
C PHE A 365 31.35 12.54 3.67
N ASP A 366 31.69 13.19 4.78
CA ASP A 366 30.86 14.27 5.31
C ASP A 366 31.04 15.54 4.47
N TRP A 367 29.97 16.32 4.30
CA TRP A 367 29.94 17.59 3.58
C TRP A 367 31.12 18.51 3.96
N ALA A 368 31.33 18.72 5.27
CA ALA A 368 32.38 19.60 5.77
C ALA A 368 33.81 19.09 5.50
N ALA A 369 33.97 17.79 5.22
CA ALA A 369 35.24 17.20 4.85
C ALA A 369 35.45 17.19 3.33
N ALA A 370 34.36 17.23 2.54
CA ALA A 370 34.39 17.22 1.07
C ALA A 370 34.48 18.63 0.46
N PHE A 371 33.96 19.63 1.16
CA PHE A 371 33.88 21.01 0.70
C PHE A 371 34.47 21.95 1.76
N GLU A 372 35.52 22.67 1.38
CA GLU A 372 36.16 23.69 2.21
C GLU A 372 35.57 25.07 1.91
N PRO A 373 35.13 25.82 2.93
CA PRO A 373 34.73 27.22 2.72
C PRO A 373 35.97 28.05 2.37
N VAL A 374 35.93 28.75 1.24
CA VAL A 374 37.00 29.71 0.89
C VAL A 374 36.69 31.01 1.58
N LEU A 375 37.56 31.42 2.51
CA LEU A 375 37.55 32.80 3.00
C LEU A 375 38.07 33.71 1.88
N SER A 376 37.17 34.41 1.19
CA SER A 376 37.55 35.44 0.22
C SER A 376 38.29 36.57 0.96
N SER A 377 39.55 36.82 0.61
CA SER A 377 40.34 37.92 1.17
C SER A 377 40.07 39.29 0.52
N SER A 378 38.99 39.45 -0.24
CA SER A 378 38.67 40.68 -0.98
C SER A 378 37.50 41.45 -0.37
N ASN A 379 37.71 42.75 -0.11
CA ASN A 379 36.77 43.73 0.42
C ASN A 379 35.52 44.03 -0.44
N ASP A 380 35.19 43.20 -1.43
CA ASP A 380 34.06 43.44 -2.33
C ASP A 380 32.87 42.57 -1.88
N ARG A 381 32.15 43.09 -0.88
CA ARG A 381 30.87 42.52 -0.42
C ARG A 381 29.79 42.84 -1.46
N SER A 382 29.62 41.93 -2.41
CA SER A 382 28.30 41.69 -2.98
C SER A 382 27.71 40.44 -2.32
N ASP A 383 26.42 40.51 -2.00
CA ASP A 383 25.68 39.57 -1.15
C ASP A 383 25.80 38.09 -1.56
N GLY A 384 26.04 37.23 -0.57
CA GLY A 384 25.49 35.86 -0.54
C GLY A 384 26.30 34.70 -1.13
N ASP A 385 27.26 34.94 -2.02
CA ASP A 385 27.98 33.85 -2.69
C ASP A 385 29.17 33.36 -1.85
N SER A 386 28.93 32.32 -1.05
CA SER A 386 30.00 31.57 -0.39
C SER A 386 30.76 30.78 -1.44
N VAL A 387 31.93 31.28 -1.86
CA VAL A 387 32.86 30.54 -2.74
C VAL A 387 33.34 29.31 -1.95
N CYS A 388 33.01 28.11 -2.40
CA CYS A 388 33.54 26.88 -1.80
C CYS A 388 34.48 26.18 -2.77
N GLN A 389 35.53 25.56 -2.22
CA GLN A 389 36.47 24.73 -2.96
C GLN A 389 36.25 23.28 -2.56
N LEU A 390 36.36 22.37 -3.53
CA LEU A 390 36.45 20.96 -3.19
C LEU A 390 37.74 20.75 -2.39
N SER A 391 37.63 20.05 -1.26
CA SER A 391 38.81 19.56 -0.55
C SER A 391 39.53 18.50 -1.41
N GLY A 392 40.66 17.97 -0.95
CA GLY A 392 41.49 16.98 -1.67
C GLY A 392 40.79 15.69 -2.15
N VAL A 393 39.47 15.54 -1.94
CA VAL A 393 38.58 14.55 -2.56
C VAL A 393 38.52 14.72 -4.09
N ALA A 394 38.52 15.96 -4.63
CA ALA A 394 38.44 16.19 -6.09
C ALA A 394 39.63 15.63 -6.90
N ASN A 395 40.83 15.62 -6.33
CA ASN A 395 42.01 15.03 -6.99
C ASN A 395 41.92 13.50 -7.11
N ARG A 396 41.09 12.85 -6.30
CA ARG A 396 40.87 11.39 -6.34
C ARG A 396 39.73 10.96 -7.26
N LEU A 397 38.92 11.92 -7.73
CA LEU A 397 37.68 11.67 -8.47
C LEU A 397 37.82 11.74 -10.02
N SER A 398 39.04 11.68 -10.57
CA SER A 398 39.31 11.99 -11.98
C SER A 398 39.37 10.78 -12.94
N ALA A 399 38.55 9.74 -12.73
CA ALA A 399 38.46 8.60 -13.65
C ALA A 399 37.06 8.40 -14.25
N GLU A 400 36.99 7.90 -15.49
CA GLU A 400 35.73 7.59 -16.21
C GLU A 400 34.84 6.56 -15.47
N ASN A 401 35.43 5.71 -14.62
CA ASN A 401 34.73 4.65 -13.88
C ASN A 401 34.33 5.04 -12.43
N GLN A 402 34.40 6.32 -12.10
CA GLN A 402 34.04 6.85 -10.78
C GLN A 402 32.72 7.63 -10.84
N ALA A 403 31.86 7.42 -9.83
CA ALA A 403 30.64 8.19 -9.63
C ALA A 403 30.64 8.92 -8.28
N LEU A 404 30.01 10.10 -8.27
CA LEU A 404 29.76 10.90 -7.09
C LEU A 404 28.24 10.99 -6.87
N VAL A 405 27.78 10.60 -5.69
CA VAL A 405 26.39 10.76 -5.24
C VAL A 405 26.34 11.82 -4.15
N LEU A 406 25.44 12.80 -4.30
CA LEU A 406 25.22 13.83 -3.29
C LEU A 406 23.92 13.56 -2.53
N LEU A 407 24.04 13.33 -1.22
CA LEU A 407 22.94 13.14 -0.27
C LEU A 407 22.89 14.36 0.66
N LEU A 408 22.34 15.45 0.13
CA LEU A 408 22.49 16.79 0.71
C LEU A 408 21.14 17.51 0.81
N SER A 409 21.02 18.44 1.77
CA SER A 409 19.94 19.44 1.74
C SER A 409 19.90 20.19 0.40
N PRO A 410 18.74 20.71 -0.04
CA PRO A 410 18.68 21.55 -1.24
C PRO A 410 19.67 22.72 -1.23
N ALA A 411 19.95 23.30 -0.05
CA ALA A 411 20.92 24.39 0.09
C ALA A 411 22.36 23.89 -0.14
N HIS A 412 22.76 22.80 0.51
CA HIS A 412 24.08 22.20 0.31
C HIS A 412 24.24 21.63 -1.10
N ALA A 413 23.21 21.05 -1.70
CA ALA A 413 23.25 20.55 -3.07
C ALA A 413 23.51 21.68 -4.08
N ARG A 414 22.88 22.86 -3.92
CA ARG A 414 23.18 24.05 -4.74
C ARG A 414 24.64 24.46 -4.64
N GLN A 415 25.15 24.57 -3.42
CA GLN A 415 26.55 24.94 -3.17
C GLN A 415 27.51 23.88 -3.75
N ALA A 416 27.23 22.59 -3.54
CA ALA A 416 28.02 21.49 -4.06
C ALA A 416 28.19 21.58 -5.59
N LEU A 417 27.08 21.82 -6.29
CA LEU A 417 27.05 21.92 -7.74
C LEU A 417 27.88 23.10 -8.25
N GLN A 418 27.78 24.26 -7.60
CA GLN A 418 28.61 25.44 -7.92
C GLN A 418 30.11 25.13 -7.73
N CYS A 419 30.49 24.44 -6.64
CA CYS A 419 31.89 24.10 -6.40
C CYS A 419 32.42 23.05 -7.39
N LEU A 420 31.61 22.04 -7.74
CA LEU A 420 31.95 21.00 -8.73
C LEU A 420 32.12 21.56 -10.15
N GLU A 421 31.35 22.59 -10.49
CA GLU A 421 31.50 23.32 -11.74
C GLU A 421 32.83 24.08 -11.77
N ALA A 422 33.12 24.86 -10.73
CA ALA A 422 34.36 25.64 -10.63
C ALA A 422 35.62 24.76 -10.72
N SER A 423 35.54 23.53 -10.20
CA SER A 423 36.64 22.56 -10.24
C SER A 423 36.74 21.74 -11.54
N ARG A 424 35.82 21.93 -12.50
CA ARG A 424 35.73 21.13 -13.74
C ARG A 424 35.67 19.63 -13.50
N TYR A 425 34.90 19.19 -12.51
CA TYR A 425 34.71 17.75 -12.26
C TYR A 425 34.11 17.06 -13.49
N ALA A 426 34.78 16.03 -14.00
CA ALA A 426 34.38 15.34 -15.25
C ALA A 426 33.58 14.05 -14.99
N GLY A 427 33.69 13.43 -13.81
CA GLY A 427 33.06 12.14 -13.52
C GLY A 427 31.53 12.17 -13.43
N THR A 428 30.94 10.99 -13.26
CA THR A 428 29.49 10.82 -13.19
C THR A 428 28.93 11.42 -11.90
N LEU A 429 27.99 12.36 -12.00
CA LEU A 429 27.32 12.97 -10.86
C LEU A 429 25.86 12.51 -10.82
N LEU A 430 25.42 11.98 -9.68
CA LEU A 430 24.04 11.52 -9.46
C LEU A 430 23.44 12.16 -8.20
N LEU A 431 22.18 12.59 -8.30
CA LEU A 431 21.40 13.15 -7.20
C LEU A 431 20.14 12.31 -6.95
N ILE A 432 19.62 12.35 -5.72
CA ILE A 432 18.32 11.76 -5.38
C ILE A 432 17.22 12.80 -5.63
N GLY A 433 16.36 12.57 -6.62
CA GLY A 433 15.41 13.56 -7.11
C GLY A 433 14.41 14.04 -6.07
N SER A 434 13.90 13.15 -5.20
CA SER A 434 13.00 13.55 -4.11
C SER A 434 13.68 14.37 -3.00
N GLN A 435 15.01 14.52 -2.98
CA GLN A 435 15.68 15.52 -2.14
C GLN A 435 15.62 16.93 -2.75
N LEU A 436 15.32 17.03 -4.06
CA LEU A 436 15.45 18.25 -4.85
C LEU A 436 14.13 18.79 -5.39
N ALA A 437 13.07 17.98 -5.35
CA ALA A 437 11.75 18.33 -5.83
C ALA A 437 11.10 19.44 -5.00
N ASP A 438 10.56 20.46 -5.66
CA ASP A 438 9.64 21.43 -5.04
C ASP A 438 8.26 20.84 -4.74
N GLY A 439 7.37 21.67 -4.19
CA GLY A 439 5.97 21.29 -3.97
C GLY A 439 5.23 20.84 -5.24
N ARG A 440 5.73 21.16 -6.45
CA ARG A 440 5.15 20.76 -7.74
C ARG A 440 5.78 19.51 -8.32
N GLY A 441 6.82 18.95 -7.69
CA GLY A 441 7.52 17.79 -8.20
C GLY A 441 8.51 18.17 -9.32
N HIS A 442 9.11 19.37 -9.28
CA HIS A 442 10.18 19.76 -10.19
C HIS A 442 11.48 19.99 -9.42
N PRO A 443 12.63 19.52 -9.93
CA PRO A 443 13.92 19.83 -9.31
C PRO A 443 14.21 21.33 -9.42
N VAL A 444 14.47 21.99 -8.29
CA VAL A 444 14.79 23.43 -8.26
C VAL A 444 16.30 23.64 -8.17
N LEU A 445 17.02 23.22 -9.20
CA LEU A 445 18.45 23.41 -9.31
C LEU A 445 18.81 23.80 -10.74
N ASN A 446 19.57 24.89 -10.88
CA ASN A 446 20.30 25.17 -12.12
C ASN A 446 21.63 24.43 -12.04
N THR A 447 21.98 23.76 -13.13
CA THR A 447 23.27 23.08 -13.29
C THR A 447 24.01 23.69 -14.47
N ALA A 448 25.34 23.75 -14.43
CA ALA A 448 26.12 24.21 -15.57
C ALA A 448 26.38 23.14 -16.63
N ARG A 449 26.18 21.87 -16.25
CA ARG A 449 26.18 20.73 -17.15
C ARG A 449 25.04 19.79 -16.77
N PRO A 450 24.58 18.94 -17.69
CA PRO A 450 23.56 17.96 -17.36
C PRO A 450 24.00 16.99 -16.24
N VAL A 451 23.13 16.72 -15.27
CA VAL A 451 23.41 15.87 -14.09
C VAL A 451 22.43 14.71 -14.01
N LEU A 452 22.86 13.53 -13.56
CA LEU A 452 21.97 12.39 -13.38
C LEU A 452 21.11 12.56 -12.12
N VAL A 453 19.84 12.21 -12.20
CA VAL A 453 18.90 12.30 -11.08
C VAL A 453 17.99 11.07 -11.09
N THR A 454 17.83 10.40 -9.96
CA THR A 454 16.81 9.35 -9.83
C THR A 454 15.42 9.96 -9.73
N TRP A 455 14.45 9.33 -10.37
CA TRP A 455 13.10 9.86 -10.42
C TRP A 455 12.06 8.73 -10.39
N GLN A 456 11.21 8.67 -9.36
CA GLN A 456 10.17 7.64 -9.22
C GLN A 456 8.80 8.06 -9.75
N THR A 457 8.63 9.35 -10.05
CA THR A 457 7.33 9.93 -10.41
C THR A 457 7.21 10.05 -11.92
N ALA A 458 6.02 10.39 -12.41
CA ALA A 458 5.83 10.60 -13.84
C ALA A 458 6.74 11.73 -14.36
N VAL A 459 7.17 11.60 -15.61
CA VAL A 459 8.03 12.60 -16.25
C VAL A 459 7.21 13.88 -16.52
N PRO A 460 7.71 15.06 -16.12
CA PRO A 460 7.13 16.33 -16.53
C PRO A 460 6.89 16.41 -18.05
N GLY A 461 5.74 16.95 -18.49
CA GLY A 461 5.41 17.12 -19.91
C GLY A 461 4.75 15.92 -20.59
N HIS A 462 4.56 14.79 -19.90
CA HIS A 462 3.84 13.61 -20.41
C HIS A 462 2.56 13.34 -19.60
N GLU A 463 1.82 14.40 -19.30
CA GLU A 463 0.69 14.31 -18.38
C GLU A 463 -0.53 13.61 -18.99
N PRO A 464 -1.16 12.66 -18.27
CA PRO A 464 -2.35 12.00 -18.77
C PRO A 464 -3.54 12.97 -18.82
N ARG A 465 -4.49 12.69 -19.72
CA ARG A 465 -5.74 13.49 -19.86
C ARG A 465 -6.50 13.68 -18.53
N ARG A 466 -6.40 12.72 -17.62
CA ARG A 466 -7.03 12.77 -16.28
C ARG A 466 -6.50 13.96 -15.46
N LEU A 467 -5.21 14.28 -15.56
CA LEU A 467 -4.61 15.37 -14.80
C LEU A 467 -5.28 16.72 -15.09
N TYR A 468 -5.59 17.01 -16.35
CA TYR A 468 -6.30 18.25 -16.71
C TYR A 468 -7.68 18.36 -16.05
N ARG A 469 -8.40 17.24 -15.93
CA ARG A 469 -9.71 17.20 -15.23
C ARG A 469 -9.53 17.46 -13.74
N LEU A 470 -8.50 16.89 -13.12
CA LEU A 470 -8.21 17.07 -11.70
C LEU A 470 -7.76 18.50 -11.38
N ARG A 471 -6.87 19.09 -12.20
CA ARG A 471 -6.51 20.52 -12.10
C ARG A 471 -7.75 21.41 -12.16
N ARG A 472 -8.66 21.14 -13.10
CA ARG A 472 -9.94 21.87 -13.18
C ARG A 472 -10.84 21.64 -11.98
N TRP A 473 -10.87 20.42 -11.43
CA TRP A 473 -11.59 20.14 -10.20
C TRP A 473 -11.06 20.98 -9.03
N LEU A 474 -9.74 20.99 -8.81
CA LEU A 474 -9.08 21.79 -7.77
C LEU A 474 -9.41 23.28 -7.91
N GLN A 475 -9.24 23.82 -9.12
CA GLN A 475 -9.56 25.23 -9.43
C GLN A 475 -11.03 25.56 -9.19
N ALA A 476 -11.96 24.74 -9.69
CA ALA A 476 -13.38 24.98 -9.56
C ALA A 476 -13.85 24.97 -8.10
N ARG A 477 -13.12 24.27 -7.22
CA ARG A 477 -13.46 24.16 -5.80
C ARG A 477 -12.71 25.15 -4.92
N ARG A 478 -11.95 26.07 -5.51
CA ARG A 478 -11.18 27.09 -4.79
C ARG A 478 -10.26 26.47 -3.73
N VAL A 479 -9.74 25.27 -3.99
CA VAL A 479 -8.59 24.74 -3.24
C VAL A 479 -7.45 25.70 -3.54
N ALA A 480 -7.05 26.46 -2.51
CA ALA A 480 -6.71 27.88 -2.64
C ALA A 480 -5.43 28.14 -3.45
N ASP A 481 -4.55 27.14 -3.55
CA ASP A 481 -3.24 27.27 -4.18
C ASP A 481 -2.75 25.92 -4.75
N ILE A 482 -2.56 25.81 -6.07
CA ILE A 482 -1.88 24.65 -6.71
C ILE A 482 -0.35 24.85 -6.60
N ASN A 483 0.12 25.09 -5.38
CA ASN A 483 1.54 25.27 -5.08
C ASN A 483 2.20 23.96 -4.63
N HIS A 484 1.39 22.99 -4.23
CA HIS A 484 1.79 21.65 -3.82
C HIS A 484 1.10 20.57 -4.68
N GLU A 485 1.18 20.72 -6.01
CA GLU A 485 0.34 19.95 -6.95
C GLU A 485 0.46 18.44 -6.76
N GLN A 486 1.68 17.92 -6.67
CA GLN A 486 1.89 16.48 -6.52
C GLN A 486 1.27 15.95 -5.23
N LEU A 487 1.42 16.69 -4.12
CA LEU A 487 0.82 16.38 -2.82
C LEU A 487 -0.72 16.40 -2.90
N GLN A 488 -1.30 17.41 -3.55
CA GLN A 488 -2.75 17.53 -3.74
C GLN A 488 -3.32 16.42 -4.61
N LEU A 489 -2.63 16.04 -5.69
CA LEU A 489 -3.02 14.95 -6.57
C LEU A 489 -2.93 13.59 -5.88
N ASN A 490 -1.88 13.36 -5.09
CA ASN A 490 -1.75 12.14 -4.29
C ASN A 490 -2.81 12.06 -3.19
N THR A 491 -3.15 13.20 -2.58
CA THR A 491 -4.26 13.31 -1.62
C THR A 491 -5.59 12.96 -2.29
N TYR A 492 -5.85 13.54 -3.47
CA TYR A 492 -7.04 13.23 -4.26
C TYR A 492 -7.09 11.75 -4.64
N LEU A 493 -5.97 11.16 -5.06
CA LEU A 493 -5.89 9.75 -5.41
C LEU A 493 -6.29 8.85 -4.23
N ALA A 494 -5.85 9.15 -3.01
CA ALA A 494 -6.25 8.39 -1.83
C ALA A 494 -7.77 8.41 -1.62
N LEU A 495 -8.39 9.59 -1.69
CA LEU A 495 -9.83 9.75 -1.54
C LEU A 495 -10.61 9.09 -2.69
N ASP A 496 -10.10 9.21 -3.92
CA ASP A 496 -10.73 8.62 -5.10
C ASP A 496 -10.65 7.09 -5.06
N ALA A 497 -9.52 6.53 -4.64
CA ALA A 497 -9.36 5.09 -4.43
C ALA A 497 -10.30 4.60 -3.33
N THR A 498 -10.40 5.30 -2.19
CA THR A 498 -11.37 4.99 -1.14
C THR A 498 -12.80 5.00 -1.66
N ARG A 499 -13.19 6.03 -2.42
CA ARG A 499 -14.54 6.18 -2.96
C ARG A 499 -14.91 5.03 -3.91
N HIS A 500 -14.00 4.65 -4.80
CA HIS A 500 -14.21 3.52 -5.69
C HIS A 500 -14.29 2.23 -4.88
N ALA A 501 -13.33 1.97 -3.98
CA ALA A 501 -13.33 0.76 -3.18
C ALA A 501 -14.62 0.59 -2.36
N LEU A 502 -15.06 1.62 -1.65
CA LEU A 502 -16.31 1.58 -0.87
C LEU A 502 -17.56 1.32 -1.73
N THR A 503 -17.54 1.68 -3.02
CA THR A 503 -18.64 1.34 -3.94
C THR A 503 -18.76 -0.17 -4.17
N HIS A 504 -17.65 -0.93 -4.06
CA HIS A 504 -17.67 -2.40 -4.13
C HIS A 504 -17.95 -3.07 -2.79
N LEU A 505 -17.89 -2.35 -1.67
CA LEU A 505 -18.23 -2.95 -0.38
C LEU A 505 -19.74 -3.12 -0.23
N LEU A 506 -20.55 -2.19 -0.77
CA LEU A 506 -22.01 -2.15 -0.56
C LEU A 506 -22.34 -2.19 0.94
N ASP A 507 -22.91 -3.30 1.42
CA ASP A 507 -23.28 -3.53 2.82
C ASP A 507 -22.21 -4.28 3.62
N ARG A 508 -21.05 -4.61 3.01
CA ARG A 508 -19.99 -5.47 3.55
C ARG A 508 -18.78 -4.67 4.01
N TYR A 509 -18.97 -3.83 5.03
CA TYR A 509 -17.91 -2.96 5.56
C TYR A 509 -16.85 -3.74 6.36
N SER A 510 -15.99 -4.45 5.64
CA SER A 510 -14.79 -5.10 6.17
C SER A 510 -13.54 -4.35 5.68
N ARG A 511 -12.60 -4.10 6.59
CA ARG A 511 -11.30 -3.47 6.33
C ARG A 511 -10.41 -4.35 5.46
N GLU A 512 -10.46 -5.66 5.65
CA GLU A 512 -9.79 -6.63 4.77
C GLU A 512 -10.36 -6.54 3.35
N TYR A 513 -11.68 -6.58 3.21
CA TYR A 513 -12.32 -6.48 1.89
C TYR A 513 -12.07 -5.13 1.23
N TYR A 514 -11.98 -4.07 2.02
CA TYR A 514 -11.59 -2.75 1.57
C TYR A 514 -10.17 -2.73 0.99
N LEU A 515 -9.19 -3.32 1.67
CA LEU A 515 -7.82 -3.42 1.16
C LEU A 515 -7.75 -4.26 -0.13
N GLU A 516 -8.42 -5.42 -0.15
CA GLU A 516 -8.51 -6.29 -1.34
C GLU A 516 -9.13 -5.56 -2.54
N THR A 517 -10.12 -4.69 -2.30
CA THR A 517 -10.72 -3.88 -3.35
C THR A 517 -9.77 -2.78 -3.82
N ILE A 518 -9.03 -2.13 -2.91
CA ILE A 518 -8.00 -1.14 -3.27
C ILE A 518 -6.91 -1.77 -4.15
N GLU A 519 -6.51 -3.00 -3.85
CA GLU A 519 -5.55 -3.77 -4.66
C GLU A 519 -6.01 -3.88 -6.11
N HIS A 520 -7.29 -4.20 -6.33
CA HIS A 520 -7.88 -4.28 -7.67
C HIS A 520 -8.04 -2.90 -8.34
N GLU A 521 -8.53 -1.91 -7.60
CA GLU A 521 -8.95 -0.62 -8.18
C GLU A 521 -7.80 0.30 -8.57
N ILE A 522 -6.66 0.21 -7.88
CA ILE A 522 -5.56 1.14 -8.12
C ILE A 522 -4.98 1.04 -9.54
N GLU A 523 -5.07 -0.14 -10.17
CA GLU A 523 -4.65 -0.39 -11.55
C GLU A 523 -5.66 0.14 -12.59
N ASN A 524 -6.91 0.40 -12.20
CA ASN A 524 -8.03 0.67 -13.09
C ASN A 524 -8.15 2.14 -13.54
N GLY A 525 -7.01 2.85 -13.68
CA GLY A 525 -6.98 4.21 -14.22
C GLY A 525 -7.23 5.31 -13.18
N LEU A 526 -7.01 5.00 -11.90
CA LEU A 526 -7.06 5.99 -10.83
C LEU A 526 -5.84 6.91 -10.81
N ASN A 527 -4.71 6.48 -11.38
CA ASN A 527 -3.48 7.25 -11.43
C ASN A 527 -3.73 8.68 -11.97
N PRO A 528 -3.52 9.73 -11.17
CA PRO A 528 -3.74 11.12 -11.57
C PRO A 528 -2.64 11.64 -12.51
N GLY A 529 -1.61 10.83 -12.78
CA GLY A 529 -0.42 11.21 -13.54
C GLY A 529 0.77 11.59 -12.68
N THR A 530 0.75 11.28 -11.38
CA THR A 530 1.89 11.51 -10.48
C THR A 530 2.92 10.40 -10.53
N PHE A 531 2.54 9.20 -11.00
CA PHE A 531 3.45 8.05 -11.14
C PHE A 531 3.37 7.47 -12.54
N ILE A 532 4.39 6.73 -12.96
CA ILE A 532 4.42 6.07 -14.28
C ILE A 532 3.29 5.04 -14.37
N ARG A 533 3.24 4.13 -13.39
CA ARG A 533 2.18 3.13 -13.23
C ARG A 533 1.92 2.93 -11.75
N LEU A 534 0.66 2.66 -11.41
CA LEU A 534 0.25 2.18 -10.10
C LEU A 534 -0.30 0.77 -10.25
N SER A 535 0.10 -0.13 -9.36
CA SER A 535 -0.44 -1.46 -9.19
C SER A 535 -0.20 -1.98 -7.79
N LEU A 536 -1.20 -2.64 -7.22
CA LEU A 536 -1.09 -3.35 -5.96
C LEU A 536 -1.59 -4.76 -6.17
N GLY A 537 -0.99 -5.68 -5.45
CA GLY A 537 -1.43 -7.05 -5.37
C GLY A 537 -1.36 -7.53 -3.93
N PRO A 538 -1.69 -8.81 -3.72
CA PRO A 538 -1.61 -9.42 -2.41
C PRO A 538 -0.17 -9.33 -1.90
N GLU A 539 0.02 -9.06 -0.61
CA GLU A 539 1.34 -8.83 0.03
C GLU A 539 2.14 -7.63 -0.51
N GLN A 540 1.62 -6.87 -1.48
CA GLN A 540 2.31 -5.69 -1.99
C GLN A 540 1.91 -4.45 -1.19
N ARG A 541 2.90 -3.78 -0.62
CA ARG A 541 2.68 -2.53 0.13
C ARG A 541 2.87 -1.27 -0.70
N TYR A 542 3.56 -1.33 -1.84
CA TYR A 542 3.95 -0.16 -2.63
C TYR A 542 3.29 -0.16 -4.00
N ALA A 543 2.46 0.85 -4.26
CA ALA A 543 1.63 0.91 -5.47
C ALA A 543 2.44 1.31 -6.73
N ALA A 544 3.31 2.30 -6.64
CA ALA A 544 4.06 2.79 -7.78
C ALA A 544 5.04 1.73 -8.28
N LYS A 545 4.97 1.46 -9.58
CA LYS A 545 5.92 0.58 -10.26
C LYS A 545 6.73 1.38 -11.28
N GLY A 546 8.03 1.10 -11.27
CA GLY A 546 8.99 1.77 -12.13
C GLY A 546 9.58 3.02 -11.49
N GLY A 547 10.33 3.73 -12.31
CA GLY A 547 11.19 4.83 -11.95
C GLY A 547 12.41 4.79 -12.87
N GLN A 548 13.10 5.91 -13.02
CA GLN A 548 14.15 6.05 -14.01
C GLN A 548 15.23 7.01 -13.54
N VAL A 549 16.46 6.78 -14.02
CA VAL A 549 17.51 7.78 -13.94
C VAL A 549 17.32 8.73 -15.12
N MET A 550 17.16 10.01 -14.79
CA MET A 550 16.95 11.10 -15.72
C MET A 550 18.18 11.99 -15.78
N GLN A 551 18.21 12.86 -16.78
CA GLN A 551 19.19 13.92 -16.89
C GLN A 551 18.51 15.26 -16.60
N LEU A 552 18.96 15.93 -15.54
CA LEU A 552 18.63 17.31 -15.21
C LEU A 552 19.47 18.24 -16.07
N GLN A 553 18.81 18.94 -16.98
CA GLN A 553 19.40 19.88 -17.92
C GLN A 553 19.72 21.21 -17.25
N THR A 554 20.51 22.03 -17.93
CA THR A 554 21.00 23.31 -17.40
C THR A 554 19.89 24.37 -17.24
N ASP A 555 18.80 24.22 -17.97
CA ASP A 555 17.57 25.01 -17.86
C ASP A 555 16.60 24.50 -16.78
N GLY A 556 16.99 23.46 -16.03
CA GLY A 556 16.18 22.81 -15.01
C GLY A 556 15.21 21.75 -15.53
N ALA A 557 15.18 21.48 -16.85
CA ALA A 557 14.32 20.45 -17.41
C ALA A 557 14.82 19.03 -17.08
N LEU A 558 13.90 18.12 -16.78
CA LEU A 558 14.20 16.69 -16.65
C LEU A 558 13.95 15.97 -17.97
N THR A 559 14.96 15.24 -18.45
CA THR A 559 14.90 14.49 -19.71
C THR A 559 15.28 13.03 -19.48
N ALA A 560 14.62 12.10 -20.16
CA ALA A 560 14.95 10.68 -20.04
C ALA A 560 16.26 10.36 -20.77
N ILE A 561 17.12 9.55 -20.15
CA ILE A 561 18.39 9.11 -20.75
C ILE A 561 18.06 8.11 -21.86
N GLY A 562 18.32 8.47 -23.13
CA GLY A 562 18.10 7.59 -24.29
C GLY A 562 17.06 8.07 -25.30
N ALA A 563 16.35 9.18 -25.05
CA ALA A 563 15.59 9.86 -26.09
C ALA A 563 16.56 10.74 -26.91
N ARG A 564 17.27 10.14 -27.88
CA ARG A 564 17.74 10.94 -29.02
C ARG A 564 16.50 11.50 -29.69
N SER A 565 16.42 12.82 -29.76
CA SER A 565 15.45 13.54 -30.57
C SER A 565 15.74 13.28 -32.06
N ASP A 566 15.50 12.06 -32.54
CA ASP A 566 15.44 11.76 -33.96
C ASP A 566 13.98 11.46 -34.30
N GLY A 567 13.45 12.29 -35.20
CA GLY A 567 12.02 12.45 -35.44
C GLY A 567 11.29 11.16 -35.79
N LEU A 568 10.11 10.99 -35.17
CA LEU A 568 9.04 10.17 -35.71
C LEU A 568 7.72 10.95 -35.64
N GLN A 569 7.55 11.85 -36.61
CA GLN A 569 6.25 11.92 -37.27
C GLN A 569 6.03 10.57 -37.95
N GLY A 570 5.10 9.78 -37.42
CA GLY A 570 4.77 8.48 -37.97
C GLY A 570 3.36 8.10 -37.57
N HIS A 571 2.42 8.39 -38.47
CA HIS A 571 1.03 7.95 -38.44
C HIS A 571 0.87 6.51 -37.89
N ARG A 572 -0.12 6.32 -37.03
CA ARG A 572 -1.08 5.22 -37.21
C ARG A 572 -2.44 5.57 -36.62
N ARG A 573 -3.38 5.83 -37.53
CA ARG A 573 -4.79 5.52 -37.36
C ARG A 573 -4.92 4.00 -37.30
N GLU A 574 -5.68 3.50 -36.35
CA GLU A 574 -6.81 2.58 -36.53
C GLU A 574 -7.63 2.54 -35.24
#